data_AF-A0A929GGH1-F1
#
_entry.id   AF-A0A929GGH1-F1
#
_cell.length_a   1.000
_cell.length_b   1.000
_cell.length_c   1.000
_cell.angle_alpha   90.00
_cell.angle_beta   90.00
_cell.angle_gamma   90.00
#
_symmetry.space_group_name_H-M   'P 1'
#
loop_
_entity.id
_entity.type
_entity.pdbx_description
1 polymer ?
#
loop_
_entity_poly.entity_id
_entity_poly.type
_entity_poly.pdbx_seq_one_letter_code
_entity_poly.pdbx_strand_id
1 'polypeptide(L)'
;MINFEKFTLDNGLKIIVHKDTSTPIVAFNVLYDVGAKDEQPDKTGFAHLFEHLMFGGSVNIPRYDEPLQKAGGENNAFTSNDITNYY
;
A
#
# COMPACT_ATOMS: atom_id res chain seq x y z
N MET A 1 -14.13 21.59 2.20
CA MET A 1 -12.78 21.14 2.59
C MET A 1 -12.95 19.81 3.30
N ILE A 2 -12.11 18.81 3.00
CA ILE A 2 -12.22 17.47 3.60
C ILE A 2 -11.62 17.52 5.01
N ASN A 3 -12.34 17.03 6.02
CA ASN A 3 -11.86 16.94 7.40
C ASN A 3 -11.07 15.64 7.58
N PHE A 4 -9.83 15.70 8.04
CA PHE A 4 -9.01 14.53 8.31
C PHE A 4 -8.13 14.75 9.54
N GLU A 5 -7.75 13.65 10.18
CA GLU A 5 -6.77 13.62 11.26
C GLU A 5 -5.41 13.20 10.72
N LYS A 6 -4.34 13.78 11.27
CA LYS A 6 -2.96 13.44 10.92
C LYS A 6 -2.15 13.25 12.18
N PHE A 7 -1.45 12.12 12.28
CA PHE A 7 -0.56 11.83 13.40
C PHE A 7 0.61 10.95 12.92
N THR A 8 1.55 10.71 13.82
CA THR A 8 2.72 9.87 13.56
C THR A 8 2.84 8.87 14.69
N LEU A 9 3.01 7.60 14.35
CA LEU A 9 3.20 6.53 15.31
C LEU A 9 4.63 6.56 15.87
N ASP A 10 4.86 5.87 16.99
CA ASP A 10 6.19 5.80 17.64
C ASP A 10 7.27 5.21 16.72
N ASN A 11 6.89 4.37 15.76
CA ASN A 11 7.78 3.80 14.75
C ASN A 11 8.06 4.75 13.57
N GLY A 12 7.54 5.98 13.59
CA GLY A 12 7.73 7.00 12.55
C GLY A 12 6.73 6.95 11.40
N LEU A 13 5.80 5.98 11.36
CA LEU A 13 4.79 5.90 10.30
C LEU A 13 3.82 7.08 10.39
N LYS A 14 3.71 7.83 9.29
CA LYS A 14 2.78 8.96 9.15
C LYS A 14 1.41 8.41 8.74
N ILE A 15 0.38 8.78 9.48
CA ILE A 15 -0.99 8.32 9.26
C ILE A 15 -1.88 9.51 8.96
N ILE A 16 -2.74 9.37 7.95
CA ILE A 16 -3.82 10.30 7.62
C ILE A 16 -5.12 9.51 7.61
N VAL A 17 -6.12 9.95 8.38
CA VAL A 17 -7.42 9.29 8.48
C VAL A 17 -8.54 10.28 8.17
N HIS A 18 -9.40 9.91 7.23
CA HIS A 18 -10.65 10.59 6.96
C HIS A 18 -11.81 9.63 7.26
N LYS A 19 -12.68 9.99 8.21
CA LYS A 19 -13.88 9.24 8.51
C LYS A 19 -15.07 9.86 7.77
N ASP A 20 -15.67 9.07 6.88
CA ASP A 20 -16.91 9.41 6.20
C ASP A 20 -18.00 8.40 6.60
N THR A 21 -19.13 8.89 7.12
CA THR A 21 -20.27 8.06 7.50
C THR A 21 -21.38 8.05 6.45
N SER A 22 -21.18 8.74 5.32
CA SER A 22 -22.14 8.78 4.21
C SER A 22 -22.07 7.56 3.29
N THR A 23 -20.98 6.78 3.37
CA THR A 23 -20.73 5.60 2.55
C THR A 23 -20.26 4.42 3.41
N PRO A 24 -20.62 3.17 3.07
CA PRO A 24 -20.07 1.98 3.72
C PRO A 24 -18.69 1.57 3.17
N ILE A 25 -18.18 2.25 2.14
CA ILE A 25 -16.92 1.91 1.49
C ILE A 25 -15.74 2.32 2.36
N VAL A 26 -14.75 1.44 2.45
CA VAL A 26 -13.46 1.70 3.10
C VAL A 26 -12.38 1.64 2.04
N ALA A 27 -11.50 2.65 2.02
CA ALA A 27 -10.28 2.65 1.24
C ALA A 27 -9.08 2.67 2.18
N PHE A 28 -8.06 1.90 1.86
CA PHE A 28 -6.80 1.86 2.60
C PHE A 28 -5.66 2.07 1.62
N ASN A 29 -4.64 2.81 2.03
CA ASN A 29 -3.50 3.09 1.16
C ASN A 29 -2.21 3.09 1.98
N VAL A 30 -1.18 2.41 1.47
CA VAL A 30 0.15 2.37 2.06
C VAL A 30 1.15 2.77 1.00
N LEU A 31 1.93 3.80 1.31
CA LEU A 31 2.93 4.37 0.44
C LEU A 31 4.31 4.20 1.07
N TYR A 32 5.25 3.68 0.29
CA TYR A 32 6.66 3.65 0.62
C TYR A 32 7.38 4.73 -0.19
N ASP A 33 8.19 5.54 0.50
CA ASP A 33 9.05 6.57 -0.10
C ASP A 33 10.34 5.94 -0.65
N VAL A 34 10.16 4.95 -1.53
CA VAL A 34 11.17 4.17 -2.25
C VAL A 34 10.59 3.79 -3.59
N GLY A 35 11.34 3.96 -4.67
CA GLY A 35 10.93 3.55 -6.03
C GLY A 35 12.10 3.06 -6.87
N ALA A 36 11.91 3.04 -8.19
CA ALA A 36 12.92 2.54 -9.12
C ALA A 36 14.25 3.31 -9.08
N LYS A 37 14.25 4.59 -8.67
CA LYS A 37 15.47 5.40 -8.56
C LYS A 37 16.41 4.92 -7.44
N ASP A 38 15.88 4.20 -6.45
CA ASP A 38 16.59 3.74 -5.26
C ASP A 38 17.21 2.34 -5.46
N GLU A 39 17.00 1.75 -6.64
CA GLU A 39 17.53 0.45 -7.01
C GLU A 39 19.06 0.48 -7.17
N GLN A 40 19.69 -0.67 -6.94
CA GLN A 40 21.10 -0.82 -7.29
C GLN A 40 21.23 -0.91 -8.82
N PRO A 41 22.24 -0.26 -9.43
CA PRO A 41 22.41 -0.26 -10.89
C PRO A 41 22.52 -1.65 -11.54
N ASP A 42 22.97 -2.66 -10.79
CA ASP A 42 23.09 -4.06 -11.22
C ASP A 42 21.83 -4.90 -10.92
N LYS A 43 20.78 -4.32 -10.33
CA LYS A 43 19.55 -4.99 -9.89
C LYS A 43 18.31 -4.17 -10.23
N THR A 44 18.18 -3.79 -11.49
CA THR A 44 17.06 -3.00 -11.98
C THR A 44 15.75 -3.81 -12.01
N GLY A 45 14.63 -3.12 -11.78
CA GLY A 45 13.29 -3.70 -11.72
C GLY A 45 12.95 -4.41 -10.41
N PHE A 46 13.84 -4.36 -9.40
CA PHE A 46 13.63 -5.01 -8.11
C PHE A 46 12.53 -4.36 -7.29
N ALA A 47 12.39 -3.03 -7.33
CA ALA A 47 11.31 -2.34 -6.62
C ALA A 47 9.94 -2.83 -7.13
N HIS A 48 9.77 -2.89 -8.46
CA HIS A 48 8.57 -3.41 -9.08
C HIS A 48 8.42 -4.93 -8.87
N LEU A 49 9.49 -5.72 -8.92
CA LEU A 49 9.41 -7.15 -8.61
C LEU A 49 8.93 -7.37 -7.16
N PHE A 50 9.46 -6.63 -6.20
CA PHE A 50 9.04 -6.73 -4.79
C PHE A 50 7.61 -6.30 -4.59
N GLU A 51 7.12 -5.30 -5.32
CA GLU A 51 5.70 -4.95 -5.37
C GLU A 51 4.82 -6.16 -5.71
N HIS A 52 5.16 -6.90 -6.78
CA HIS A 52 4.40 -8.11 -7.16
C HIS A 52 4.48 -9.20 -6.09
N LEU A 53 5.66 -9.40 -5.48
CA LEU A 53 5.85 -10.43 -4.46
C LEU A 53 5.05 -10.17 -3.18
N MET A 54 4.72 -8.91 -2.87
CA MET A 54 3.89 -8.58 -1.71
C MET A 54 2.46 -9.14 -1.79
N PHE A 55 1.94 -9.37 -3.00
CA PHE A 55 0.63 -10.03 -3.20
C PHE A 55 0.68 -11.55 -2.99
N GLY A 56 1.88 -12.14 -2.96
CA GLY A 56 2.09 -13.57 -2.77
C GLY A 56 1.77 -14.11 -1.38
N GLY A 57 1.45 -13.23 -0.43
CA GLY A 57 1.11 -13.59 0.96
C GLY A 57 2.24 -13.30 1.95
N SER A 58 1.94 -13.55 3.23
CA SER A 58 2.83 -13.31 4.35
C SER A 58 2.68 -14.40 5.41
N VAL A 59 3.53 -14.35 6.44
CA VAL A 59 3.46 -15.24 7.60
C VAL A 59 2.09 -15.23 8.31
N ASN A 60 1.34 -14.13 8.20
CA ASN A 60 0.04 -13.96 8.84
C ASN A 60 -1.13 -14.25 7.90
N ILE A 61 -0.95 -14.04 6.58
CA ILE A 61 -1.99 -14.18 5.57
C ILE A 61 -1.39 -14.87 4.34
N PRO A 62 -1.56 -16.20 4.18
CA PRO A 62 -0.95 -16.93 3.07
C PRO A 62 -1.48 -16.56 1.68
N ARG A 63 -2.70 -16.01 1.60
CA ARG A 63 -3.31 -15.54 0.35
C ARG A 63 -4.00 -14.20 0.61
N TYR A 64 -3.45 -13.12 0.05
CA TYR A 64 -3.95 -11.77 0.28
C TYR A 64 -5.24 -11.48 -0.50
N ASP A 65 -5.28 -11.83 -1.78
CA ASP A 65 -6.39 -11.43 -2.67
C ASP A 65 -7.71 -12.16 -2.38
N GLU A 66 -7.66 -13.44 -2.03
CA GLU A 66 -8.87 -14.27 -1.91
C GLU A 66 -9.85 -13.75 -0.83
N PRO A 67 -9.42 -13.42 0.41
CA PRO A 67 -10.30 -12.84 1.41
C PRO A 67 -10.90 -11.49 0.97
N LEU A 68 -10.10 -10.64 0.32
CA LEU A 68 -10.55 -9.31 -0.13
C LEU A 68 -11.63 -9.43 -1.21
N GLN A 69 -11.38 -10.25 -2.23
CA GLN A 69 -12.32 -10.49 -3.32
C GLN A 69 -13.63 -11.13 -2.83
N LYS A 70 -13.56 -12.05 -1.85
CA LYS A 70 -14.76 -12.62 -1.22
C LYS A 70 -15.60 -11.58 -0.48
N ALA A 71 -14.99 -10.50 0.00
CA ALA A 71 -15.67 -9.37 0.61
C ALA A 71 -16.14 -8.32 -0.42
N GLY A 72 -15.94 -8.57 -1.72
CA GLY A 72 -16.28 -7.63 -2.80
C GLY A 72 -15.31 -6.46 -2.94
N GLY A 73 -14.13 -6.54 -2.32
CA GLY A 73 -13.07 -5.54 -2.44
C GLY A 73 -12.16 -5.81 -3.63
N GLU A 74 -11.47 -4.76 -4.05
CA GLU A 74 -10.41 -4.78 -5.05
C GLU A 74 -9.15 -4.14 -4.46
N ASN A 75 -8.00 -4.54 -4.96
CA ASN A 75 -6.71 -3.94 -4.60
C ASN A 75 -5.86 -3.75 -5.86
N ASN A 76 -4.86 -2.88 -5.76
CA ASN A 76 -3.81 -2.75 -6.76
C ASN A 76 -2.54 -2.13 -6.16
N ALA A 77 -1.49 -2.06 -6.96
CA ALA A 77 -0.29 -1.30 -6.63
C ALA A 77 0.34 -0.68 -7.87
N PHE A 78 1.28 0.23 -7.63
CA PHE A 78 2.21 0.66 -8.65
C PHE A 78 3.55 1.05 -8.04
N THR A 79 4.60 0.92 -8.85
CA THR A 79 5.95 1.43 -8.58
C THR A 79 6.30 2.46 -9.62
N SER A 80 6.68 3.63 -9.13
CA SER A 80 7.24 4.73 -9.92
C SER A 80 8.73 4.86 -9.65
N ASN A 81 9.36 5.90 -10.20
CA ASN A 81 10.74 6.22 -9.87
C ASN A 81 10.90 6.60 -8.39
N ASP A 82 9.89 7.21 -7.77
CA ASP A 82 10.01 7.84 -6.45
C ASP A 82 9.35 7.06 -5.32
N ILE A 83 8.28 6.32 -5.64
CA ILE A 83 7.41 5.66 -4.65
C ILE A 83 6.92 4.30 -5.15
N THR A 84 6.61 3.43 -4.20
CA THR A 84 5.80 2.23 -4.38
C THR A 84 4.55 2.35 -3.51
N ASN A 85 3.37 2.19 -4.12
CA ASN A 85 2.09 2.48 -3.50
C ASN A 85 1.14 1.29 -3.63
N TYR A 86 0.47 0.91 -2.54
CA TYR A 86 -0.52 -0.17 -2.47
C TYR A 86 -1.86 0.39 -2.01
N TYR A 87 -2.97 -0.01 -2.63
CA TYR A 87 -4.33 0.46 -2.30
C TYR A 87 -5.41 -0.57 -2.58
#